data_AF-A0A944C7J0-F1
#
_entry.id   AF-A0A944C7J0-F1
#
_cell.length_a   1.000
_cell.length_b   1.000
_cell.length_c   1.000
_cell.angle_alpha   90.00
_cell.angle_beta   90.00
_cell.angle_gamma   90.00
#
_symmetry.space_group_name_H-M   'P 1'
#
loop_
_entity.id
_entity.type
_entity.pdbx_description
1 polymer ?
#
loop_
_entity_poly.entity_id
_entity_poly.type
_entity_poly.pdbx_seq_one_letter_code
_entity_poly.pdbx_strand_id
1 'polypeptide(L)'
;MKNIKSLYPLIIAVVGALMLIITFFLPFASAKGDYREALLKNPDEVFLQEADMKSGDAVDISLLEFIKIDAAAGTSQGATLVNMIVIIAYGVFAVLTLLFSILRKPIAIIIFDIISLAVMLILKFDFDDRGVVPSNLYDLGIAQIICFIGIAIAAVGAVIM
;
A
#
# COMPACT_ATOMS: atom_id res chain seq x y z
N MET A 1 16.41 31.93 15.16
CA MET A 1 16.61 31.15 13.92
C MET A 1 16.47 29.67 14.25
N LYS A 2 15.38 29.01 13.81
CA LYS A 2 15.18 27.57 14.02
C LYS A 2 16.28 26.84 13.22
N ASN A 3 17.12 26.06 13.89
CA ASN A 3 18.33 25.44 13.32
C ASN A 3 18.00 24.69 12.02
N ILE A 4 18.57 25.14 10.90
CA ILE A 4 18.48 24.49 9.57
C ILE A 4 18.91 23.02 9.66
N LYS A 5 19.85 22.69 10.55
CA LYS A 5 20.27 21.31 10.83
C LYS A 5 19.15 20.41 11.37
N SER A 6 18.15 20.96 12.08
CA SER A 6 16.99 20.19 12.58
C SER A 6 15.88 20.00 11.54
N LEU A 7 16.04 20.57 10.34
CA LEU A 7 15.05 20.50 9.27
C LEU A 7 15.25 19.28 8.38
N TYR A 8 16.49 18.86 8.14
CA TYR A 8 16.79 17.69 7.31
C TYR A 8 16.17 16.39 7.87
N PRO A 9 16.30 16.06 9.17
CA PRO A 9 15.66 14.85 9.73
C PRO A 9 14.15 14.85 9.55
N LEU A 10 13.52 16.02 9.76
CA LEU A 10 12.08 16.21 9.55
C LEU A 10 11.69 15.96 8.09
N ILE A 11 12.38 16.57 7.13
CA ILE A 11 12.07 16.39 5.71
C ILE A 11 12.21 14.93 5.30
N ILE A 12 13.29 14.27 5.73
CA ILE A 12 13.53 12.84 5.45
C ILE A 12 12.38 12.00 6.01
N ALA A 13 12.02 12.18 7.28
CA ALA A 13 10.91 11.44 7.90
C ALA A 13 9.56 11.67 7.18
N VAL A 14 9.26 12.92 6.82
CA VAL A 14 8.04 13.28 6.08
C VAL A 14 8.03 12.64 4.68
N VAL A 15 9.16 12.65 3.97
CA VAL A 15 9.26 12.01 2.64
C VAL A 15 8.99 10.51 2.74
N GLY A 16 9.60 9.82 3.72
CA GLY A 16 9.34 8.40 3.95
C GLY A 16 7.87 8.12 4.25
N ALA A 17 7.27 8.91 5.14
CA ALA A 17 5.85 8.78 5.48
C ALA A 17 4.91 9.08 4.29
N LEU A 18 5.26 10.02 3.41
CA LEU A 18 4.51 10.26 2.18
C LEU A 18 4.61 9.08 1.21
N MET A 19 5.75 8.40 1.12
CA MET A 19 5.89 7.19 0.31
C MET A 19 5.00 6.05 0.83
N LEU A 20 4.87 5.92 2.16
CA LEU A 20 3.92 4.97 2.76
C LEU A 20 2.47 5.27 2.34
N ILE A 21 2.07 6.55 2.33
CA ILE A 21 0.73 6.94 1.92
C ILE A 21 0.52 6.70 0.41
N ILE A 22 1.50 7.05 -0.42
CA ILE A 22 1.43 6.87 -1.88
C ILE A 22 1.30 5.39 -2.26
N THR A 23 1.81 4.47 -1.44
CA THR A 23 1.67 3.02 -1.62
C THR A 23 0.22 2.58 -1.81
N PHE A 24 -0.78 3.28 -1.24
CA PHE A 24 -2.19 2.98 -1.46
C PHE A 24 -2.66 3.06 -2.90
N PHE A 25 -2.07 3.98 -3.64
CA PHE A 25 -2.49 4.36 -4.99
C PHE A 25 -1.63 3.71 -6.06
N LEU A 26 -0.51 3.12 -5.66
CA LEU A 26 0.39 2.45 -6.59
C LEU A 26 -0.07 1.02 -6.85
N PRO A 27 0.30 0.46 -8.01
CA PRO A 27 0.04 -0.95 -8.33
C PRO A 27 0.63 -1.85 -7.25
N PHE A 28 -0.25 -2.53 -6.52
CA PHE A 28 0.11 -3.59 -5.59
C PHE A 28 0.19 -4.94 -6.29
N ALA A 29 -0.68 -5.15 -7.28
CA ALA A 29 -0.66 -6.26 -8.21
C ALA A 29 -0.56 -5.72 -9.63
N SER A 30 0.24 -6.37 -10.48
CA SER A 30 0.34 -6.03 -11.91
C SER A 30 0.10 -7.27 -12.75
N ALA A 31 -0.87 -7.19 -13.67
CA ALA A 31 -1.19 -8.26 -14.60
C ALA A 31 0.01 -8.55 -15.52
N LYS A 32 0.20 -9.81 -15.91
CA LYS A 32 1.33 -10.26 -16.73
C LYS A 32 0.92 -11.13 -17.92
N GLY A 33 1.83 -11.23 -18.90
CA GLY A 33 1.68 -12.07 -20.09
C GLY A 33 0.40 -11.80 -20.89
N ASP A 34 -0.14 -12.85 -21.50
CA ASP A 34 -1.35 -12.81 -22.33
C ASP A 34 -2.57 -12.24 -21.60
N TYR A 35 -2.64 -12.42 -20.27
CA TYR A 35 -3.72 -11.88 -19.46
C TYR A 35 -3.69 -10.34 -19.42
N ARG A 36 -2.49 -9.75 -19.28
CA ARG A 36 -2.31 -8.29 -19.39
C ARG A 36 -2.75 -7.77 -20.75
N GLU A 37 -2.35 -8.47 -21.82
CA GLU A 37 -2.71 -8.09 -23.20
C GLU A 37 -4.22 -8.17 -23.44
N ALA A 38 -4.88 -9.20 -22.90
CA ALA A 38 -6.33 -9.34 -22.98
C ALA A 38 -7.07 -8.17 -22.31
N LEU A 39 -6.63 -7.76 -21.11
CA LEU A 39 -7.21 -6.62 -20.39
C LEU A 39 -7.00 -5.29 -21.13
N LEU A 40 -5.81 -5.10 -21.72
CA LEU A 40 -5.49 -3.89 -22.48
C LEU A 40 -6.20 -3.79 -23.83
N LYS A 41 -6.66 -4.91 -24.39
CA LYS A 41 -7.36 -4.93 -25.68
C LYS A 41 -8.73 -4.26 -25.62
N ASN A 42 -9.45 -4.44 -24.51
CA ASN A 42 -10.75 -3.85 -24.27
C ASN A 42 -10.78 -3.14 -22.90
N PRO A 43 -10.07 -2.00 -22.73
CA PRO A 43 -9.87 -1.40 -21.42
C PRO A 43 -11.16 -0.88 -20.76
N ASP A 44 -12.19 -0.59 -21.57
CA ASP A 44 -13.50 -0.12 -21.12
C ASP A 44 -14.52 -1.24 -20.82
N GLU A 45 -14.15 -2.50 -21.07
CA GLU A 45 -15.00 -3.65 -20.78
C GLU A 45 -15.21 -3.79 -19.27
N VAL A 46 -16.44 -4.12 -18.86
CA VAL A 46 -16.78 -4.29 -17.46
C VAL A 46 -16.05 -5.52 -16.94
N PHE A 47 -15.16 -5.32 -15.96
CA PHE A 47 -14.40 -6.40 -15.34
C PHE A 47 -15.13 -6.94 -14.11
N LEU A 48 -15.52 -6.04 -13.20
CA LEU A 48 -16.28 -6.38 -12.00
C LEU A 48 -17.30 -5.26 -11.74
N GLN A 49 -18.57 -5.54 -12.03
CA GLN A 49 -19.64 -4.55 -12.01
C GLN A 49 -19.89 -4.02 -10.60
N GLU A 50 -19.85 -4.90 -9.60
CA GLU A 50 -20.12 -4.60 -8.20
C GLU A 50 -19.06 -3.69 -7.57
N ALA A 51 -17.84 -3.70 -8.13
CA ALA A 51 -16.73 -2.85 -7.70
C ALA A 51 -16.54 -1.59 -8.57
N ASP A 52 -17.41 -1.39 -9.58
CA ASP A 52 -17.26 -0.35 -10.61
C ASP A 52 -15.86 -0.38 -11.26
N MET A 53 -15.39 -1.57 -11.64
CA MET A 53 -14.08 -1.80 -12.23
C MET A 53 -14.17 -2.22 -13.69
N LYS A 54 -13.33 -1.61 -14.52
CA LYS A 54 -13.12 -1.96 -15.92
C LYS A 54 -11.87 -2.81 -16.10
N SER A 55 -11.71 -3.43 -17.27
CA SER A 55 -10.53 -4.23 -17.59
C SER A 55 -9.23 -3.43 -17.51
N GLY A 56 -9.25 -2.14 -17.85
CA GLY A 56 -8.09 -1.24 -17.69
C GLY A 56 -7.64 -1.08 -16.23
N ASP A 57 -8.60 -1.01 -15.29
CA ASP A 57 -8.31 -0.89 -13.86
C ASP A 57 -7.74 -2.21 -13.29
N ALA A 58 -8.14 -3.35 -13.87
CA ALA A 58 -7.62 -4.66 -13.49
C ALA A 58 -6.19 -4.92 -13.97
N VAL A 59 -5.60 -4.06 -14.81
CA VAL A 59 -4.23 -4.24 -15.29
C VAL A 59 -3.22 -4.04 -14.15
N ASP A 60 -3.44 -3.03 -13.32
CA ASP A 60 -2.51 -2.61 -12.28
C ASP A 60 -3.30 -2.24 -11.02
N ILE A 61 -3.63 -3.25 -10.21
CA ILE A 61 -4.55 -3.15 -9.08
C ILE A 61 -3.83 -2.58 -7.85
N SER A 62 -4.34 -1.47 -7.34
CA SER A 62 -3.92 -0.79 -6.12
C SER A 62 -4.59 -1.36 -4.86
N LEU A 63 -4.09 -0.99 -3.67
CA LEU A 63 -4.73 -1.37 -2.41
C LEU A 63 -6.15 -0.80 -2.26
N LEU A 64 -6.44 0.35 -2.87
CA LEU A 64 -7.80 0.92 -2.88
C LEU A 64 -8.77 0.10 -3.74
N GLU A 65 -8.31 -0.40 -4.87
CA GLU A 65 -9.12 -1.28 -5.71
C GLU A 65 -9.32 -2.63 -5.05
N PHE A 66 -8.34 -3.17 -4.33
CA PHE A 66 -8.54 -4.36 -3.50
C PHE A 66 -9.66 -4.18 -2.45
N ILE A 67 -9.77 -3.00 -1.82
CA ILE A 67 -10.90 -2.70 -0.93
C ILE A 67 -12.23 -2.75 -1.67
N LYS A 68 -12.31 -2.21 -2.90
CA LYS A 68 -13.54 -2.26 -3.72
C LYS A 68 -13.90 -3.69 -4.10
N ILE A 69 -12.92 -4.48 -4.52
CA ILE A 69 -13.08 -5.90 -4.87
C ILE A 69 -13.59 -6.70 -3.66
N ASP A 70 -12.98 -6.53 -2.49
CA ASP A 70 -13.39 -7.24 -1.28
C ASP A 70 -14.78 -6.78 -0.79
N ALA A 71 -15.11 -5.49 -0.92
CA ALA A 71 -16.45 -4.97 -0.59
C ALA A 71 -17.52 -5.54 -1.54
N ALA A 72 -17.21 -5.66 -2.84
CA ALA A 72 -18.07 -6.22 -3.86
C ALA A 72 -18.32 -7.73 -3.68
N ALA A 73 -17.30 -8.49 -3.24
CA ALA A 73 -17.42 -9.92 -2.98
C ALA A 73 -18.38 -10.26 -1.82
N GLY A 74 -18.75 -9.27 -1.00
CA GLY A 74 -19.62 -9.43 0.16
C GLY A 74 -18.90 -10.00 1.38
N THR A 75 -19.39 -9.68 2.57
CA THR A 75 -18.81 -10.06 3.87
C THR A 75 -19.02 -11.53 4.25
N SER A 76 -19.53 -12.36 3.33
CA SER A 76 -19.88 -13.77 3.59
C SER A 76 -18.67 -14.71 3.70
N GLN A 77 -17.48 -14.24 3.27
CA GLN A 77 -16.21 -14.95 3.45
C GLN A 77 -15.34 -14.16 4.44
N GLY A 78 -15.09 -14.72 5.62
CA GLY A 78 -14.36 -14.01 6.69
C GLY A 78 -12.99 -13.46 6.27
N ALA A 79 -12.35 -14.05 5.25
CA ALA A 79 -11.07 -13.61 4.72
C ALA A 79 -11.11 -12.25 3.99
N THR A 80 -12.17 -11.93 3.24
CA THR A 80 -12.28 -10.66 2.50
C THR A 80 -12.47 -9.47 3.43
N LEU A 81 -13.26 -9.65 4.50
CA LEU A 81 -13.44 -8.64 5.54
C LEU A 81 -12.13 -8.35 6.29
N VAL A 82 -11.37 -9.40 6.62
CA VAL A 82 -10.08 -9.25 7.31
C VAL A 82 -9.09 -8.50 6.42
N ASN A 83 -8.97 -8.85 5.13
CA ASN A 83 -8.07 -8.16 4.21
C ASN A 83 -8.37 -6.65 4.14
N MET A 84 -9.64 -6.28 3.96
CA MET A 84 -10.05 -4.87 3.95
C MET A 84 -9.65 -4.14 5.25
N ILE A 85 -9.87 -4.75 6.42
CA ILE A 85 -9.48 -4.18 7.71
C ILE A 85 -7.96 -3.97 7.80
N VAL A 86 -7.18 -4.96 7.34
CA VAL A 86 -5.71 -4.90 7.36
C VAL A 86 -5.21 -3.79 6.41
N ILE A 87 -5.80 -3.66 5.22
CA ILE A 87 -5.49 -2.56 4.30
C ILE A 87 -5.80 -1.21 4.94
N ILE A 88 -6.99 -1.03 5.53
CA ILE A 88 -7.36 0.22 6.21
C ILE A 88 -6.40 0.52 7.38
N ALA A 89 -6.02 -0.49 8.15
CA ALA A 89 -5.08 -0.35 9.25
C ALA A 89 -3.71 0.14 8.77
N TYR A 90 -3.20 -0.39 7.65
CA TYR A 90 -1.96 0.10 7.01
C TYR A 90 -2.05 1.62 6.75
N GLY A 91 -3.18 2.09 6.22
CA GLY A 91 -3.40 3.51 5.93
C GLY A 91 -3.44 4.39 7.16
N VAL A 92 -4.10 3.91 8.21
CA VAL A 92 -4.09 4.60 9.51
C VAL A 92 -2.65 4.75 10.02
N PHE A 93 -1.86 3.68 9.99
CA PHE A 93 -0.47 3.73 10.45
C PHE A 93 0.44 4.60 9.58
N ALA A 94 0.24 4.61 8.26
CA ALA A 94 0.96 5.52 7.35
C ALA A 94 0.66 6.99 7.68
N VAL A 95 -0.61 7.34 7.92
CA VAL A 95 -1.03 8.69 8.31
C VAL A 95 -0.49 9.07 9.69
N LEU A 96 -0.51 8.13 10.66
CA LEU A 96 0.08 8.35 11.99
C LEU A 96 1.59 8.58 11.89
N THR A 97 2.29 7.83 11.04
CA THR A 97 3.73 8.03 10.79
C THR A 97 3.99 9.44 10.25
N LEU A 98 3.17 9.94 9.32
CA LEU A 98 3.26 11.31 8.83
C LEU A 98 2.98 12.34 9.94
N LEU A 99 1.91 12.13 10.72
CA LEU A 99 1.54 13.02 11.83
C LEU A 99 2.70 13.13 12.84
N PHE A 100 3.25 12.01 13.28
CA PHE A 100 4.36 12.00 14.23
C PHE A 100 5.68 12.51 13.64
N SER A 101 5.87 12.40 12.32
CA SER A 101 6.95 13.06 11.61
C SER A 101 6.83 14.59 11.74
N ILE A 102 5.65 15.16 11.47
CA ILE A 102 5.39 16.59 11.60
C ILE A 102 5.53 17.06 13.07
N LEU A 103 5.03 16.27 14.01
CA LEU A 103 5.12 16.55 15.46
C LEU A 103 6.52 16.30 16.04
N ARG A 104 7.47 15.81 15.24
CA ARG A 104 8.85 15.49 15.63
C ARG A 104 8.93 14.55 16.83
N LYS A 105 8.18 13.45 16.77
CA LYS A 105 8.15 12.40 17.80
C LYS A 105 8.87 11.15 17.29
N PRO A 106 10.22 11.10 17.30
CA PRO A 106 10.99 10.06 16.62
C PRO A 106 10.65 8.63 17.07
N ILE A 107 10.43 8.43 18.38
CA ILE A 107 10.03 7.13 18.92
C ILE A 107 8.68 6.67 18.35
N ALA A 108 7.71 7.58 18.23
CA ALA A 108 6.40 7.26 17.68
C ALA A 108 6.50 6.95 16.17
N ILE A 109 7.33 7.68 15.42
CA ILE A 109 7.58 7.40 14.00
C ILE A 109 8.08 5.95 13.86
N ILE A 110 9.13 5.56 14.59
CA ILE A 110 9.69 4.21 14.54
C ILE A 110 8.65 3.14 14.87
N ILE A 111 7.81 3.36 15.88
CA ILE A 111 6.76 2.40 16.27
C ILE A 111 5.77 2.21 15.12
N PHE A 112 5.20 3.28 14.59
CA PHE A 112 4.20 3.17 13.52
C PHE A 112 4.80 2.69 12.21
N ASP A 113 6.06 3.02 11.93
CA ASP A 113 6.78 2.56 10.75
C ASP A 113 7.05 1.03 10.79
N ILE A 114 7.45 0.50 11.95
CA ILE A 114 7.59 -0.95 12.17
C ILE A 114 6.22 -1.66 12.07
N ILE A 115 5.16 -1.06 12.61
CA ILE A 115 3.81 -1.62 12.49
C ILE A 115 3.36 -1.62 11.03
N SER A 116 3.58 -0.53 10.28
CA SER A 116 3.31 -0.45 8.84
C SER A 116 4.07 -1.52 8.05
N LEU A 117 5.34 -1.79 8.40
CA LEU A 117 6.10 -2.91 7.84
C LEU A 117 5.42 -4.24 8.13
N ALA A 118 5.08 -4.51 9.38
CA ALA A 118 4.43 -5.76 9.78
C ALA A 118 3.11 -5.97 9.05
N VAL A 119 2.29 -4.93 8.93
CA VAL A 119 1.02 -4.98 8.18
C VAL A 119 1.27 -5.24 6.70
N MET A 120 2.26 -4.60 6.07
CA MET A 120 2.62 -4.85 4.67
C MET A 120 3.05 -6.31 4.44
N LEU A 121 3.80 -6.89 5.38
CA LEU A 121 4.19 -8.31 5.31
C LEU A 121 2.99 -9.24 5.48
N ILE A 122 2.05 -8.91 6.38
CA ILE A 122 0.79 -9.65 6.56
C ILE A 122 -0.06 -9.60 5.29
N LEU A 123 -0.20 -8.43 4.65
CA LEU A 123 -0.93 -8.29 3.38
C LEU A 123 -0.31 -9.14 2.28
N LYS A 124 1.02 -9.09 2.14
CA LYS A 124 1.73 -9.91 1.17
C LYS A 124 1.50 -11.40 1.42
N PHE A 125 1.53 -11.82 2.69
CA PHE A 125 1.26 -13.20 3.08
C PHE A 125 -0.18 -13.63 2.77
N ASP A 126 -1.18 -12.82 3.14
CA ASP A 126 -2.61 -13.11 2.85
C ASP A 126 -2.86 -13.26 1.33
N PHE A 127 -2.30 -12.35 0.53
CA PHE A 127 -2.47 -12.41 -0.92
C PHE A 127 -1.75 -13.60 -1.58
N ASP A 128 -0.63 -14.05 -1.03
CA ASP A 128 0.07 -15.25 -1.49
C ASP A 128 -0.74 -16.51 -1.12
N ASP A 129 -1.22 -16.60 0.13
CA ASP A 129 -2.03 -17.73 0.62
C ASP A 129 -3.35 -17.90 -0.16
N ARG A 130 -3.98 -16.78 -0.54
CA ARG A 130 -5.19 -16.76 -1.39
C ARG A 130 -4.90 -16.99 -2.88
N GLY A 131 -3.63 -17.06 -3.29
CA GLY A 131 -3.23 -17.20 -4.70
C GLY A 131 -3.56 -15.97 -5.55
N VAL A 132 -3.66 -14.79 -4.92
CA VAL A 132 -3.94 -13.51 -5.59
C VAL A 132 -2.65 -12.96 -6.21
N VAL A 133 -1.58 -12.80 -5.42
CA VAL A 133 -0.26 -12.37 -5.90
C VAL A 133 0.89 -12.94 -5.03
N PRO A 134 1.94 -13.53 -5.64
CA PRO A 134 2.08 -13.83 -7.06
C PRO A 134 1.15 -14.96 -7.50
N SER A 135 0.68 -14.90 -8.75
CA SER A 135 -0.14 -15.95 -9.36
C SER A 135 0.25 -16.14 -10.82
N ASN A 136 -0.49 -16.99 -11.56
CA ASN A 136 -0.28 -17.11 -13.00
C ASN A 136 -0.71 -15.84 -13.76
N LEU A 137 -1.57 -15.01 -13.16
CA LEU A 137 -2.19 -13.84 -13.79
C LEU A 137 -1.54 -12.52 -13.35
N TYR A 138 -1.04 -12.45 -12.11
CA TYR A 138 -0.50 -11.24 -11.50
C TYR A 138 0.87 -11.46 -10.86
N ASP A 139 1.74 -10.45 -10.99
CA ASP A 139 2.98 -10.31 -10.23
C ASP A 139 2.88 -9.19 -9.19
N LEU A 140 3.85 -9.16 -8.28
CA LEU A 140 3.99 -8.10 -7.28
C LEU A 140 4.22 -6.75 -7.98
N GLY A 141 3.36 -5.78 -7.68
CA GLY A 141 3.48 -4.43 -8.20
C GLY A 141 4.50 -3.57 -7.45
N ILE A 142 4.72 -2.36 -7.97
CA ILE A 142 5.74 -1.41 -7.47
C ILE A 142 5.46 -0.91 -6.05
N ALA A 143 4.21 -0.98 -5.58
CA ALA A 143 3.79 -0.49 -4.26
C ALA A 143 4.63 -1.09 -3.13
N GLN A 144 4.99 -2.37 -3.21
CA GLN A 144 5.77 -3.05 -2.16
C GLN A 144 7.18 -2.47 -2.03
N ILE A 145 7.82 -2.21 -3.17
CA ILE A 145 9.16 -1.62 -3.22
C ILE A 145 9.11 -0.20 -2.65
N ILE A 146 8.12 0.60 -3.05
CA ILE A 146 7.94 1.97 -2.56
C ILE A 146 7.65 1.98 -1.06
N CYS A 147 6.85 1.04 -0.56
CA CYS A 147 6.61 0.88 0.87
C CYS A 147 7.91 0.61 1.63
N PHE A 148 8.71 -0.38 1.22
CA PHE A 148 9.95 -0.72 1.93
C PHE A 148 10.98 0.41 1.90
N ILE A 149 11.09 1.14 0.78
CA ILE A 149 11.94 2.33 0.69
C ILE A 149 11.39 3.43 1.61
N GLY A 150 10.07 3.65 1.60
CA GLY A 150 9.40 4.63 2.47
C GLY A 150 9.68 4.37 3.95
N ILE A 151 9.60 3.12 4.38
CA ILE A 151 9.94 2.66 5.74
C ILE A 151 11.39 2.98 6.06
N ALA A 152 12.34 2.54 5.22
CA ALA A 152 13.75 2.80 5.45
C ALA A 152 14.05 4.31 5.58
N ILE A 153 13.46 5.14 4.73
CA ILE A 153 13.62 6.59 4.76
C ILE A 153 12.99 7.20 6.02
N ALA A 154 11.77 6.79 6.39
CA ALA A 154 11.07 7.28 7.58
C ALA A 154 11.87 6.95 8.85
N ALA A 155 12.34 5.70 8.97
CA ALA A 155 13.19 5.26 10.06
C ALA A 155 14.51 6.03 10.14
N VAL A 156 15.24 6.20 9.01
CA VAL A 156 16.47 7.00 8.99
C VAL A 156 16.20 8.43 9.45
N GLY A 157 15.14 9.06 8.93
CA GLY A 157 14.72 10.39 9.32
C GLY A 157 14.42 10.51 10.81
N ALA A 158 13.79 9.50 11.40
CA ALA A 158 13.50 9.45 12.83
C ALA A 158 14.75 9.23 13.71
N VAL A 159 15.69 8.38 13.29
CA VAL A 159 16.92 8.09 14.06
C VAL A 159 17.84 9.30 14.16
N ILE A 160 17.89 10.13 13.12
CA ILE A 160 18.76 11.32 13.06
C ILE A 160 18.08 12.61 13.56
N MET A 161 16.82 12.54 14.00
CA MET A 161 16.00 13.68 14.46
C MET A 161 16.22 14.01 15.94
#